data_AF-A0A1B7W320-F1
#
_entry.id   AF-A0A1B7W320-F1
#
_cell.length_a   1.000
_cell.length_b   1.000
_cell.length_c   1.000
_cell.angle_alpha   90.00
_cell.angle_beta   90.00
_cell.angle_gamma   90.00
#
_symmetry.space_group_name_H-M   'P 1'
#
loop_
_entity.id
_entity.type
_entity.pdbx_description
1 polymer ?
#
loop_
_entity_poly.entity_id
_entity_poly.type
_entity_poly.pdbx_seq_one_letter_code
_entity_poly.pdbx_strand_id
1 'polypeptide(L)'
;ADSPTGPVVIVGQNVKYRVAVTNNSTGGLAATVDLSDAVIIGSISALDFKFSGNQTTSVAAGATIYSDVITTTALAGQQTDQASATATITDGTNTTSVTVAPDNANY
;
A
#
# COMPACT_ATOMS: atom_id res chain seq x y z
N ALA A 1 -15.85 -9.95 -7.24
CA ALA A 1 -14.45 -9.61 -7.53
C ALA A 1 -14.47 -8.36 -8.38
N ASP A 2 -13.91 -7.26 -7.88
CA ASP A 2 -14.05 -5.92 -8.47
C ASP A 2 -12.69 -5.35 -8.93
N SER A 3 -11.79 -6.23 -9.39
CA SER A 3 -10.43 -5.85 -9.78
C SER A 3 -10.32 -5.90 -11.31
N PRO A 4 -10.45 -4.77 -12.03
CA PRO A 4 -10.34 -4.73 -13.48
C PRO A 4 -8.93 -5.13 -13.94
N THR A 5 -8.82 -5.68 -15.16
CA THR A 5 -7.53 -5.98 -15.79
C THR A 5 -6.67 -4.72 -15.86
N GLY A 6 -5.39 -4.87 -15.50
CA GLY A 6 -4.41 -3.79 -15.56
C GLY A 6 -4.05 -3.37 -16.99
N PRO A 7 -3.35 -2.24 -17.15
CA PRO A 7 -2.84 -1.82 -18.46
C PRO A 7 -1.75 -2.77 -18.95
N VAL A 8 -1.78 -3.15 -20.23
CA VAL A 8 -0.73 -4.01 -20.82
C VAL A 8 0.61 -3.26 -20.84
N VAL A 9 1.60 -3.80 -20.13
CA VAL A 9 2.99 -3.31 -20.16
C VAL A 9 3.85 -4.23 -21.03
N ILE A 10 4.67 -3.64 -21.90
CA ILE A 10 5.62 -4.39 -22.72
C ILE A 10 6.62 -5.11 -21.81
N VAL A 11 6.79 -6.42 -22.02
CA VAL A 11 7.75 -7.24 -21.26
C VAL A 11 9.14 -6.63 -21.27
N GLY A 12 9.79 -6.60 -20.11
CA GLY A 12 11.11 -5.99 -19.94
C GLY A 12 11.09 -4.51 -19.57
N GLN A 13 9.95 -3.82 -19.70
CA GLN A 13 9.83 -2.41 -19.28
C GLN A 13 9.66 -2.27 -17.77
N ASN A 14 9.99 -1.10 -17.25
CA ASN A 14 9.85 -0.82 -15.83
C ASN A 14 8.38 -0.60 -15.45
N VAL A 15 7.96 -1.26 -14.37
CA VAL A 15 6.70 -0.99 -13.67
C VAL A 15 7.03 -0.41 -12.31
N LYS A 16 6.32 0.65 -11.91
CA LYS A 16 6.56 1.36 -10.65
C LYS A 16 5.33 1.25 -9.76
N TYR A 17 5.58 0.95 -8.51
CA TYR A 17 4.57 0.84 -7.47
C TYR A 17 4.87 1.77 -6.32
N ARG A 18 3.81 2.26 -5.67
CA ARG A 18 3.86 2.92 -4.37
C ARG A 18 2.48 2.84 -3.72
N VAL A 19 2.44 2.84 -2.40
CA VAL A 19 1.20 2.92 -1.62
C VAL A 19 0.97 4.37 -1.20
N ALA A 20 -0.25 4.85 -1.35
CA ALA A 20 -0.70 6.11 -0.79
C ALA A 20 -1.57 5.83 0.44
N VAL A 21 -1.20 6.39 1.59
CA VAL A 21 -1.97 6.24 2.83
C VAL A 21 -2.52 7.59 3.23
N THR A 22 -3.84 7.67 3.36
CA THR A 22 -4.55 8.87 3.76
C THR A 22 -5.27 8.64 5.08
N ASN A 23 -4.98 9.46 6.09
CA ASN A 23 -5.77 9.51 7.31
C ASN A 23 -6.92 10.52 7.12
N ASN A 24 -8.10 10.03 6.72
CA ASN A 24 -9.29 10.86 6.50
C ASN A 24 -9.99 11.32 7.78
N SER A 25 -9.42 11.09 8.96
CA SER A 25 -10.05 11.52 10.21
C SER A 25 -10.09 13.05 10.31
N THR A 26 -11.18 13.55 10.89
CA THR A 26 -11.36 14.97 11.22
C THR A 26 -11.10 15.26 12.70
N GLY A 27 -10.86 14.22 13.51
CA GLY A 27 -10.67 14.29 14.96
C GLY A 27 -9.27 14.73 15.41
N GLY A 28 -8.38 15.11 14.50
CA GLY A 28 -7.05 15.65 14.80
C GLY A 28 -6.00 14.61 15.24
N LEU A 29 -6.38 13.34 15.42
CA LEU A 29 -5.45 12.29 15.85
C LEU A 29 -4.65 11.72 14.67
N ALA A 30 -3.35 11.57 14.87
CA ALA A 30 -2.51 10.83 13.95
C ALA A 30 -2.76 9.32 14.06
N ALA A 31 -2.55 8.61 12.95
CA ALA A 31 -2.60 7.16 12.90
C ALA A 31 -1.20 6.60 12.65
N THR A 32 -0.77 5.64 13.46
CA THR A 32 0.43 4.85 13.15
C THR A 32 0.03 3.72 12.22
N VAL A 33 0.57 3.70 11.02
CA VAL A 33 0.20 2.75 9.96
C VAL A 33 1.33 1.77 9.75
N ASP A 34 0.99 0.50 9.63
CA ASP A 34 1.88 -0.61 9.27
C ASP A 34 1.36 -1.26 7.98
N LEU A 35 2.23 -1.36 6.97
CA LEU A 35 1.89 -1.97 5.68
C LEU A 35 2.28 -3.45 5.66
N SER A 36 1.45 -4.25 5.01
CA SER A 36 1.75 -5.62 4.63
C SER A 36 1.46 -5.81 3.15
N ASP A 37 2.21 -6.71 2.53
CA ASP A 37 2.17 -6.91 1.09
C ASP A 37 1.99 -8.39 0.73
N ALA A 38 1.27 -8.66 -0.36
CA ALA A 38 1.00 -10.00 -0.86
C ALA A 38 0.86 -10.02 -2.39
N VAL A 39 1.44 -11.05 -3.01
CA VAL A 39 1.25 -11.34 -4.43
C VAL A 39 0.00 -12.20 -4.60
N ILE A 40 -0.95 -11.73 -5.42
CA ILE A 40 -2.22 -12.44 -5.63
C ILE A 40 -2.22 -13.19 -6.97
N ILE A 41 -1.68 -12.58 -8.03
CA ILE A 41 -1.65 -13.17 -9.38
C ILE A 41 -0.28 -12.96 -10.04
N GLY A 42 0.20 -14.02 -10.68
CA GLY A 42 1.40 -14.03 -11.50
C GLY A 42 2.66 -14.35 -10.69
N SER A 43 3.82 -13.87 -11.15
CA SER A 43 5.13 -14.28 -10.61
C SER A 43 6.03 -13.14 -10.16
N ILE A 44 5.50 -11.91 -10.03
CA ILE A 44 6.23 -10.85 -9.32
C ILE A 44 6.44 -11.30 -7.87
N SER A 45 7.57 -10.94 -7.27
CA SER A 45 7.79 -11.12 -5.84
C SER A 45 7.01 -10.07 -5.06
N ALA A 46 6.71 -10.36 -3.79
CA ALA A 46 6.20 -9.35 -2.86
C ALA A 46 7.16 -8.14 -2.87
N LEU A 47 6.59 -6.96 -3.01
CA LEU A 47 7.28 -5.70 -3.20
C LEU A 47 7.68 -5.02 -1.86
N ASP A 48 7.15 -5.47 -0.71
CA ASP A 48 7.54 -5.02 0.65
C ASP A 48 7.62 -3.48 0.80
N PHE A 49 6.47 -2.80 0.63
CA PHE A 49 6.37 -1.34 0.68
C PHE A 49 6.83 -0.73 2.01
N LYS A 50 7.65 0.33 1.95
CA LYS A 50 8.19 1.04 3.13
C LYS A 50 8.05 2.55 3.00
N PHE A 51 8.09 3.26 4.12
CA PHE A 51 8.12 4.72 4.20
C PHE A 51 9.50 5.19 4.61
N SER A 52 10.28 5.74 3.67
CA SER A 52 11.66 6.16 3.93
C SER A 52 12.48 5.02 4.58
N GLY A 53 12.29 3.79 4.08
CA GLY A 53 12.92 2.57 4.59
C GLY A 53 12.27 1.92 5.83
N ASN A 54 11.19 2.47 6.39
CA ASN A 54 10.51 1.91 7.57
C ASN A 54 9.17 1.26 7.21
N GLN A 55 8.84 0.13 7.85
CA GLN A 55 7.56 -0.54 7.61
C GLN A 55 6.36 0.28 8.13
N THR A 56 6.59 0.96 9.25
CA THR A 56 5.59 1.77 9.92
C THR A 56 5.84 3.26 9.76
N THR A 57 4.77 4.04 9.83
CA THR A 57 4.84 5.51 9.73
C THR A 57 3.67 6.17 10.45
N SER A 58 3.79 7.45 10.78
CA SER A 58 2.70 8.24 11.36
C SER A 58 2.05 9.12 10.30
N VAL A 59 0.71 9.07 10.23
CA VAL A 59 -0.10 9.85 9.30
C VAL A 59 -0.98 10.81 10.08
N ALA A 60 -0.65 12.10 10.04
CA ALA A 60 -1.46 13.14 10.66
C ALA A 60 -2.89 13.16 10.10
N ALA A 61 -3.86 13.59 10.91
CA ALA A 61 -5.24 13.77 10.47
C ALA A 61 -5.31 14.70 9.24
N GLY A 62 -6.03 14.26 8.20
CA GLY A 62 -6.17 14.96 6.92
C GLY A 62 -4.95 14.86 5.99
N ALA A 63 -3.88 14.17 6.37
CA ALA A 63 -2.69 14.03 5.55
C ALA A 63 -2.72 12.77 4.68
N THR A 64 -2.04 12.87 3.53
CA THR A 64 -1.64 11.72 2.71
C THR A 64 -0.12 11.62 2.72
N ILE A 65 0.39 10.41 2.95
CA ILE A 65 1.81 10.09 2.78
C ILE A 65 1.95 8.97 1.75
N TYR A 66 3.16 8.84 1.18
CA TYR A 66 3.46 7.83 0.17
C TYR A 66 4.60 6.95 0.64
N SER A 67 4.51 5.66 0.35
CA SER A 67 5.65 4.75 0.45
C SER A 67 6.76 5.18 -0.52
N ASP A 68 7.94 4.62 -0.32
CA ASP A 68 9.02 4.59 -1.30
C ASP A 68 8.51 3.94 -2.60
N VAL A 69 9.09 4.36 -3.73
CA VAL A 69 8.75 3.81 -5.04
C VAL A 69 9.56 2.54 -5.27
N ILE A 70 8.87 1.43 -5.51
CA ILE A 70 9.48 0.17 -5.93
C ILE A 70 9.38 0.05 -7.43
N THR A 71 10.50 -0.32 -8.07
CA THR A 71 10.56 -0.54 -9.52
C THR A 71 10.84 -2.02 -9.78
N THR A 72 9.99 -2.63 -10.60
CA THR A 72 10.16 -4.01 -11.08
C THR A 72 10.17 -4.03 -12.61
N THR A 73 10.43 -5.21 -13.18
CA THR A 73 10.42 -5.47 -14.61
C THR A 73 9.13 -6.17 -15.00
N ALA A 74 8.45 -5.68 -16.04
CA ALA A 74 7.23 -6.26 -16.56
C ALA A 74 7.45 -7.71 -17.02
N LEU A 75 6.58 -8.61 -16.57
CA LEU A 75 6.51 -10.00 -16.98
C LEU A 75 5.36 -10.18 -17.97
N ALA A 76 5.33 -11.31 -18.68
CA ALA A 76 4.22 -11.61 -19.57
C ALA A 76 2.96 -11.99 -18.78
N GLY A 77 1.81 -11.45 -19.19
CA GLY A 77 0.52 -11.74 -18.58
C GLY A 77 0.12 -10.76 -17.47
N GLN A 78 -1.06 -10.98 -16.89
CA GLN A 78 -1.60 -10.16 -15.80
C GLN A 78 -0.79 -10.39 -14.53
N GLN A 79 -0.36 -9.29 -13.93
CA GLN A 79 0.29 -9.26 -12.63
C GLN A 79 -0.60 -8.51 -11.63
N THR A 80 -0.80 -9.07 -10.44
CA THR A 80 -1.57 -8.42 -9.36
C THR A 80 -0.78 -8.47 -8.06
N ASP A 81 -0.48 -7.27 -7.58
CA ASP A 81 0.11 -7.00 -6.27
C ASP A 81 -0.98 -6.46 -5.33
N GLN A 82 -0.92 -6.79 -4.03
CA GLN A 82 -1.91 -6.37 -3.05
C GLN A 82 -1.25 -5.79 -1.81
N ALA A 83 -1.52 -4.51 -1.57
CA ALA A 83 -1.17 -3.84 -0.33
C ALA A 83 -2.32 -3.93 0.67
N SER A 84 -2.00 -4.21 1.93
CA SER A 84 -2.91 -4.11 3.08
C SER A 84 -2.29 -3.25 4.15
N ALA A 85 -3.11 -2.75 5.08
CA ALA A 85 -2.60 -1.94 6.18
C ALA A 85 -3.36 -2.21 7.47
N THR A 86 -2.65 -2.11 8.59
CA THR A 86 -3.27 -1.89 9.89
C THR A 86 -2.86 -0.52 10.40
N ALA A 87 -3.78 0.14 11.09
CA ALA A 87 -3.54 1.46 11.66
C ALA A 87 -3.92 1.46 13.13
N THR A 88 -3.09 2.04 13.98
CA THR A 88 -3.37 2.23 15.40
C THR A 88 -3.50 3.71 15.69
N ILE A 89 -4.57 4.08 16.38
CA ILE A 89 -4.88 5.45 16.80
C ILE A 89 -4.99 5.46 18.32
N THR A 90 -4.37 6.44 18.97
CA THR A 90 -4.49 6.64 20.41
C THR A 90 -4.76 8.11 20.73
N ASP A 91 -5.57 8.35 21.76
CA ASP A 91 -5.81 9.69 22.35
C ASP A 91 -4.96 9.92 23.62
N GLY A 92 -4.02 9.01 23.91
CA GLY A 92 -3.21 8.98 25.12
C GLY A 92 -3.82 8.19 26.29
N THR A 93 -5.11 7.83 26.22
CA THR A 93 -5.80 6.99 27.21
C THR A 93 -6.35 5.71 26.57
N ASN A 94 -7.01 5.84 25.42
CA ASN A 94 -7.60 4.76 24.65
C ASN A 94 -6.72 4.46 23.42
N THR A 95 -6.75 3.21 22.97
CA THR A 95 -6.10 2.78 21.74
C THR A 95 -7.07 1.94 20.93
N THR A 96 -7.20 2.27 19.65
CA THR A 96 -8.06 1.57 18.70
C THR A 96 -7.25 1.18 17.48
N SER A 97 -7.49 -0.02 16.96
CA SER A 97 -6.90 -0.47 15.71
C SER A 97 -7.94 -0.54 14.60
N VAL A 98 -7.51 -0.20 13.39
CA VAL A 98 -8.29 -0.25 12.15
C VAL A 98 -7.56 -1.13 11.18
N THR A 99 -8.23 -2.12 10.61
CA THR A 99 -7.74 -2.86 9.45
C THR A 99 -8.28 -2.20 8.20
N VAL A 100 -7.39 -1.84 7.28
CA VAL A 100 -7.76 -1.25 5.99
C VAL A 100 -8.03 -2.39 5.02
N ALA A 101 -9.08 -2.24 4.20
CA ALA A 101 -9.34 -3.20 3.14
C ALA A 101 -8.14 -3.26 2.18
N PRO A 102 -7.75 -4.45 1.70
CA PRO A 102 -6.65 -4.57 0.75
C PRO A 102 -6.93 -3.80 -0.55
N ASP A 103 -5.88 -3.23 -1.13
CA ASP A 103 -5.92 -2.55 -2.42
C ASP A 103 -5.00 -3.27 -3.42
N ASN A 104 -5.51 -3.48 -4.64
CA ASN A 104 -4.81 -4.24 -5.67
C ASN A 104 -4.23 -3.30 -6.73
N ALA A 105 -2.98 -3.53 -7.10
CA ALA A 105 -2.34 -2.91 -8.25
C ALA A 105 -2.13 -3.94 -9.36
N ASN A 106 -2.74 -3.68 -10.52
CA ASN A 106 -2.72 -4.57 -11.69
C ASN A 106 -1.92 -3.96 -12.84
N TYR A 107 -1.18 -4.79 -13.59
CA TYR A 107 -0.64 -4.48 -14.93
C TYR A 107 -0.51 -5.73 -15.81
#